data_AF-A0A3R7DWL4-F1
#
_entry.id   AF-A0A3R7DWL4-F1
#
_cell.length_a   1.000
_cell.length_b   1.000
_cell.length_c   1.000
_cell.angle_alpha   90.00
_cell.angle_beta   90.00
_cell.angle_gamma   90.00
#
_symmetry.space_group_name_H-M   'P 1'
#
loop_
_entity.id
_entity.type
_entity.pdbx_description
1 polymer ?
#
loop_
_entity_poly.entity_id
_entity_poly.type
_entity_poly.pdbx_seq_one_letter_code
_entity_poly.pdbx_strand_id
1 'polypeptide(L)'
;MESLIVGLLQATFVFLSTIQANASLPDGALDRAVNYGSQVVQFSTWVLETNPPAARTVPVVTAPRISDVLGARYLKSGNRVFIGPYEGGKLELLQGYTSFGDLNYDNLDDAMTVIRDRKTDGKESYHLAAVLNFGGDFFNIATLDLGEKLEMWSHDVTYGRFTAEMKIENGEKKTHAYKLVGKRLMSL
;
A
#
# COMPACT_ATOMS: atom_id res chain seq x y z
N MET A 1 21.75 9.54 11.91
CA MET A 1 20.41 9.31 11.31
C MET A 1 19.86 7.98 11.77
N GLU A 2 20.61 6.88 11.61
CA GLU A 2 20.23 5.55 12.13
C GLU A 2 19.94 5.52 13.65
N SER A 3 20.74 6.19 14.48
CA SER A 3 20.50 6.30 15.93
C SER A 3 19.17 6.96 16.29
N LEU A 4 18.73 7.92 15.47
CA LEU A 4 17.48 8.64 15.67
C LEU A 4 16.28 7.78 15.25
N ILE A 5 16.44 6.98 14.19
CA ILE A 5 15.45 5.98 13.74
C ILE A 5 15.28 4.88 14.77
N VAL A 6 16.38 4.35 15.31
CA VAL A 6 16.34 3.33 16.38
C VAL A 6 15.63 3.87 17.63
N GLY A 7 15.91 5.13 18.01
CA GLY A 7 15.21 5.79 19.11
C GLY A 7 13.71 5.95 18.85
N LEU A 8 13.33 6.32 17.62
CA LEU A 8 11.92 6.46 17.21
C LEU A 8 11.18 5.12 17.28
N LEU A 9 11.80 4.04 16.77
CA LEU A 9 11.25 2.69 16.81
C LEU A 9 11.11 2.15 18.24
N GLN A 10 12.09 2.42 19.11
CA GLN A 10 12.02 2.05 20.53
C GLN A 10 10.87 2.79 21.23
N ALA A 11 10.71 4.09 21.00
CA ALA A 11 9.61 4.87 21.57
C ALA A 11 8.24 4.33 21.10
N THR A 12 8.11 4.00 19.82
CA THR A 12 6.90 3.36 19.27
C THR A 12 6.61 2.01 19.91
N PHE A 13 7.61 1.15 20.10
CA PHE A 13 7.43 -0.15 20.74
C PHE A 13 6.92 0.00 22.18
N VAL A 14 7.52 0.90 22.96
CA VAL A 14 7.08 1.19 24.34
C VAL A 14 5.65 1.71 24.36
N PHE A 15 5.30 2.62 23.44
CA PHE A 15 3.95 3.14 23.30
C PHE A 15 2.93 2.03 23.00
N LEU A 16 3.18 1.19 21.99
CA LEU A 16 2.29 0.09 21.61
C LEU A 16 2.11 -0.94 22.72
N SER A 17 3.19 -1.25 23.44
CA SER A 17 3.17 -2.18 24.58
C SER A 17 2.30 -1.64 25.72
N THR A 18 2.39 -0.33 25.97
CA THR A 18 1.60 0.36 27.00
C THR A 18 0.12 0.41 26.64
N ILE A 19 -0.19 0.63 25.36
CA ILE A 19 -1.57 0.59 24.82
C ILE A 19 -2.15 -0.83 24.99
N GLN A 20 -1.41 -1.87 24.60
CA GLN A 20 -1.89 -3.26 24.69
C GLN A 20 -2.14 -3.71 26.13
N ALA A 21 -1.37 -3.21 27.10
CA ALA A 21 -1.53 -3.55 28.51
C ALA A 21 -2.72 -2.83 29.19
N ASN A 22 -3.36 -1.86 28.52
CA ASN A 22 -4.42 -1.06 29.12
C ASN A 22 -5.82 -1.52 28.68
N ALA A 23 -6.51 -2.22 29.59
CA ALA A 23 -7.85 -2.75 29.37
C ALA A 23 -8.97 -1.69 29.33
N SER A 24 -8.68 -0.42 29.67
CA SER A 24 -9.67 0.67 29.77
C SER A 24 -9.62 1.63 28.58
N LEU A 25 -9.05 1.21 27.46
CA LEU A 25 -8.95 2.05 26.28
C LEU A 25 -10.29 2.23 25.56
N PRO A 26 -10.56 3.42 24.99
CA PRO A 26 -11.72 3.64 24.13
C PRO A 26 -11.70 2.74 22.90
N ASP A 27 -12.87 2.38 22.38
CA ASP A 27 -13.02 1.64 21.13
C ASP A 27 -12.24 2.32 19.99
N GLY A 28 -11.50 1.51 19.21
CA GLY A 28 -10.64 1.97 18.12
C GLY A 28 -9.32 2.65 18.55
N ALA A 29 -9.02 2.78 19.86
CA ALA A 29 -7.74 3.32 20.32
C ALA A 29 -6.55 2.39 19.98
N LEU A 30 -6.75 1.07 20.07
CA LEU A 30 -5.73 0.09 19.67
C LEU A 30 -5.44 0.18 18.17
N ASP A 31 -6.48 0.28 17.33
CA ASP A 31 -6.31 0.43 15.89
C ASP A 31 -5.54 1.70 15.54
N ARG A 32 -5.90 2.85 16.14
CA ARG A 32 -5.15 4.11 15.96
C ARG A 32 -3.70 3.99 16.41
N ALA A 33 -3.44 3.36 17.54
CA ALA A 33 -2.09 3.16 18.04
C ALA A 33 -1.25 2.28 17.09
N VAL A 34 -1.82 1.17 16.62
CA VAL A 34 -1.20 0.30 15.60
C VAL A 34 -0.94 1.07 14.31
N ASN A 35 -1.85 1.94 13.89
CA ASN A 35 -1.66 2.79 12.71
C ASN A 35 -0.51 3.78 12.89
N TYR A 36 -0.43 4.51 14.00
CA TYR A 36 0.71 5.39 14.30
C TYR A 36 2.03 4.63 14.35
N GLY A 37 2.01 3.42 14.94
CA GLY A 37 3.18 2.55 14.93
C GLY A 37 3.59 2.15 13.52
N SER A 38 2.62 1.83 12.66
CA SER A 38 2.85 1.52 11.25
C SER A 38 3.43 2.73 10.50
N GLN A 39 2.92 3.94 10.71
CA GLN A 39 3.46 5.17 10.12
C GLN A 39 4.92 5.40 10.52
N VAL A 40 5.26 5.23 11.80
CA VAL A 40 6.64 5.38 12.27
C VAL A 40 7.56 4.35 11.63
N VAL A 41 7.12 3.09 11.53
CA VAL A 41 7.89 2.04 10.83
C VAL A 41 8.03 2.36 9.35
N GLN A 42 6.98 2.81 8.67
CA GLN A 42 7.02 3.22 7.26
C GLN A 42 8.00 4.36 7.04
N PHE A 43 7.93 5.42 7.85
CA PHE A 43 8.86 6.55 7.78
C PHE A 43 10.30 6.12 8.05
N SER A 44 10.52 5.34 9.11
CA SER A 44 11.84 4.82 9.48
C SER A 44 12.46 4.01 8.34
N THR A 45 11.66 3.17 7.71
CA THR A 45 12.11 2.32 6.62
C THR A 45 12.19 3.06 5.29
N TRP A 46 11.55 4.22 5.12
CA TRP A 46 11.73 5.13 3.99
C TRP A 46 13.08 5.84 4.05
N VAL A 47 13.44 6.41 5.22
CA VAL A 47 14.72 7.11 5.41
C VAL A 47 15.92 6.18 5.19
N LEU A 48 15.74 4.88 5.42
CA LEU A 48 16.79 3.86 5.23
C LEU A 48 16.85 3.31 3.79
N GLU A 49 15.93 3.67 2.89
CA GLU A 49 16.00 3.18 1.50
C GLU A 49 17.17 3.82 0.73
N THR A 50 17.83 3.03 -0.11
CA THR A 50 18.95 3.48 -0.95
C THR A 50 18.52 4.51 -2.01
N ASN A 51 17.23 4.60 -2.29
CA ASN A 51 16.66 5.54 -3.27
C ASN A 51 15.27 6.03 -2.81
N PRO A 52 15.23 6.90 -1.77
CA PRO A 52 13.96 7.39 -1.24
C PRO A 52 13.25 8.27 -2.28
N PRO A 53 11.91 8.24 -2.40
CA PRO A 53 11.18 9.21 -3.20
C PRO A 53 11.59 10.63 -2.81
N ALA A 54 11.79 11.48 -3.82
CA ALA A 54 12.25 12.84 -3.61
C ALA A 54 11.21 13.60 -2.76
N ALA A 55 11.62 14.12 -1.60
CA ALA A 55 10.80 15.05 -0.85
C ALA A 55 10.69 16.35 -1.66
N ARG A 56 9.61 16.53 -2.43
CA ARG A 56 9.33 17.79 -3.11
C ARG A 56 8.35 18.62 -2.29
N THR A 57 8.64 19.91 -2.18
CA THR A 57 7.75 20.93 -1.61
C THR A 57 6.64 21.30 -2.59
N VAL A 58 5.96 20.31 -3.19
CA VAL A 58 4.85 20.55 -4.13
C VAL A 58 3.61 20.95 -3.33
N PRO A 59 2.79 21.91 -3.81
CA PRO A 59 1.47 22.14 -3.22
C PRO A 59 0.68 20.84 -3.18
N VAL A 60 0.19 20.49 -1.99
CA VAL A 60 -0.58 19.27 -1.72
C VAL A 60 -1.80 19.27 -2.65
N VAL A 61 -1.73 18.50 -3.73
CA VAL A 61 -2.91 18.17 -4.52
C VAL A 61 -3.69 17.15 -3.70
N THR A 62 -4.76 17.60 -3.04
CA THR A 62 -5.55 16.78 -2.12
C THR A 62 -6.42 15.75 -2.84
N ALA A 63 -6.68 15.92 -4.14
CA ALA A 63 -7.48 15.00 -4.93
C ALA A 63 -6.58 14.14 -5.84
N PRO A 64 -6.38 12.86 -5.53
CA PRO A 64 -5.48 11.99 -6.27
C PRO A 64 -6.01 11.68 -7.68
N ARG A 65 -5.13 11.48 -8.66
CA ARG A 65 -5.52 11.16 -10.05
C ARG A 65 -4.90 9.84 -10.51
N ILE A 66 -5.63 9.11 -11.34
CA ILE A 66 -5.14 7.87 -11.97
C ILE A 66 -3.86 8.12 -12.78
N SER A 67 -3.70 9.30 -13.40
CA SER A 67 -2.47 9.69 -14.11
C SER A 67 -1.24 9.67 -13.20
N ASP A 68 -1.40 10.05 -11.95
CA ASP A 68 -0.30 10.18 -10.99
C ASP A 68 0.08 8.79 -10.49
N VAL A 69 -0.92 7.93 -10.26
CA VAL A 69 -0.73 6.50 -9.97
C VAL A 69 -0.02 5.79 -11.15
N LEU A 70 -0.43 6.05 -12.40
CA LEU A 70 0.24 5.52 -13.60
C LEU A 70 1.70 5.97 -13.71
N GLY A 71 2.02 7.19 -13.26
CA GLY A 71 3.37 7.74 -13.25
C GLY A 71 4.27 7.19 -12.13
N ALA A 72 3.71 6.45 -11.17
CA ALA A 72 4.46 5.88 -10.06
C ALA A 72 5.39 4.74 -10.51
N ARG A 73 6.38 4.44 -9.67
CA ARG A 73 7.22 3.24 -9.80
C ARG A 73 6.71 2.14 -8.89
N TYR A 74 6.70 0.92 -9.40
CA TYR A 74 6.11 -0.27 -8.78
C TYR A 74 7.13 -1.33 -8.41
N LEU A 75 6.94 -1.96 -7.26
CA LEU A 75 7.76 -3.05 -6.76
C LEU A 75 7.51 -4.32 -7.59
N LYS A 76 8.59 -4.78 -8.22
CA LYS A 76 8.69 -6.04 -8.95
C LYS A 76 9.97 -6.74 -8.55
N SER A 77 9.85 -7.92 -7.95
CA SER A 77 11.00 -8.73 -7.52
C SER A 77 12.03 -7.94 -6.68
N GLY A 78 11.55 -7.02 -5.83
CA GLY A 78 12.37 -6.16 -4.97
C GLY A 78 12.85 -4.84 -5.59
N ASN A 79 12.67 -4.64 -6.91
CA ASN A 79 13.07 -3.42 -7.61
C ASN A 79 11.87 -2.56 -7.97
N ARG A 80 12.07 -1.23 -8.05
CA ARG A 80 11.02 -0.30 -8.51
C ARG A 80 11.13 -0.01 -9.99
N VAL A 81 10.10 -0.34 -10.75
CA VAL A 81 10.03 -0.20 -12.20
C VAL A 81 8.82 0.63 -12.62
N PHE A 82 8.89 1.33 -13.74
CA PHE A 82 7.72 1.99 -14.31
C PHE A 82 6.77 0.95 -14.93
N ILE A 83 5.48 1.26 -14.96
CA ILE A 83 4.51 0.53 -15.77
C ILE A 83 4.93 0.66 -17.24
N GLY A 84 4.83 -0.45 -17.99
CA GLY A 84 5.29 -0.52 -19.37
C GLY A 84 5.95 -1.86 -19.68
N PRO A 85 6.40 -2.04 -20.94
CA PRO A 85 7.21 -3.19 -21.30
C PRO A 85 8.58 -3.09 -20.60
N TYR A 86 8.94 -4.09 -19.81
CA TYR A 86 10.27 -4.23 -19.21
C TYR A 86 10.87 -5.59 -19.59
N GLU A 87 12.17 -5.79 -19.37
CA GLU A 87 12.82 -7.08 -19.65
C GLU A 87 12.21 -8.20 -18.79
N GLY A 88 11.49 -9.13 -19.43
CA GLY A 88 10.80 -10.24 -18.76
C GLY A 88 9.30 -10.05 -18.54
N GLY A 89 8.64 -9.07 -19.16
CA GLY A 89 7.17 -9.00 -19.25
C GLY A 89 6.61 -7.59 -19.45
N LYS A 90 5.27 -7.48 -19.45
CA LYS A 90 4.56 -6.20 -19.56
C LYS A 90 3.74 -5.96 -18.30
N LEU A 91 4.15 -4.98 -17.48
CA LEU A 91 3.35 -4.49 -16.37
C LEU A 91 2.31 -3.50 -16.89
N GLU A 92 1.09 -3.63 -16.41
CA GLU A 92 -0.04 -2.78 -16.77
C GLU A 92 -0.91 -2.51 -15.55
N LEU A 93 -1.24 -1.24 -15.32
CA LEU A 93 -2.19 -0.87 -14.28
C LEU A 93 -3.62 -1.04 -14.78
N LEU A 94 -4.43 -1.75 -14.01
CA LEU A 94 -5.86 -1.90 -14.27
C LEU A 94 -6.61 -0.72 -13.66
N GLN A 95 -6.76 0.35 -14.44
CA GLN A 95 -7.34 1.61 -13.96
C GLN A 95 -8.73 1.43 -13.35
N GLY A 96 -9.52 0.51 -13.92
CA GLY A 96 -10.85 0.18 -13.41
C GLY A 96 -10.86 -0.51 -12.04
N TYR A 97 -9.71 -0.97 -11.54
CA TYR A 97 -9.53 -1.59 -10.22
C TYR A 97 -8.66 -0.73 -9.30
N THR A 98 -8.76 0.60 -9.46
CA THR A 98 -8.08 1.57 -8.60
C THR A 98 -9.10 2.21 -7.65
N SER A 99 -8.79 2.20 -6.35
CA SER A 99 -9.50 2.95 -5.32
C SER A 99 -8.59 3.97 -4.67
N PHE A 100 -9.17 5.10 -4.31
CA PHE A 100 -8.50 6.12 -3.51
C PHE A 100 -9.08 6.15 -2.10
N GLY A 101 -8.22 6.41 -1.13
CA GLY A 101 -8.59 6.59 0.27
C GLY A 101 -7.37 6.50 1.17
N ASP A 102 -7.50 7.00 2.37
CA ASP A 102 -6.41 7.03 3.35
C ASP A 102 -6.07 5.61 3.85
N LEU A 103 -4.90 5.09 3.47
CA LEU A 103 -4.42 3.75 3.85
C LEU A 103 -3.56 3.77 5.10
N ASN A 104 -2.86 4.88 5.35
CA ASN A 104 -1.85 4.98 6.39
C ASN A 104 -2.26 5.92 7.55
N TYR A 105 -3.41 6.59 7.49
CA TYR A 105 -3.96 7.57 8.43
C TYR A 105 -3.23 8.91 8.48
N ASP A 106 -2.66 9.37 7.37
CA ASP A 106 -2.01 10.68 7.28
C ASP A 106 -2.92 11.82 6.77
N ASN A 107 -4.20 11.53 6.54
CA ASN A 107 -5.22 12.41 5.95
C ASN A 107 -4.97 12.78 4.48
N LEU A 108 -4.14 12.04 3.76
CA LEU A 108 -4.03 12.10 2.31
C LEU A 108 -4.65 10.84 1.71
N ASP A 109 -5.36 11.01 0.59
CA ASP A 109 -5.84 9.84 -0.14
C ASP A 109 -4.66 9.15 -0.81
N ASP A 110 -4.43 7.91 -0.39
CA ASP A 110 -3.54 6.95 -1.05
C ASP A 110 -4.29 6.21 -2.16
N ALA A 111 -3.60 5.31 -2.87
CA ALA A 111 -4.22 4.46 -3.87
C ALA A 111 -4.00 2.97 -3.58
N MET A 112 -5.08 2.19 -3.67
CA MET A 112 -5.01 0.76 -3.88
C MET A 112 -5.33 0.43 -5.34
N THR A 113 -4.40 -0.21 -6.03
CA THR A 113 -4.57 -0.57 -7.44
C THR A 113 -4.18 -2.01 -7.71
N VAL A 114 -4.73 -2.58 -8.78
CA VAL A 114 -4.26 -3.85 -9.32
C VAL A 114 -3.31 -3.61 -10.49
N ILE A 115 -2.21 -4.36 -10.50
CA ILE A 115 -1.26 -4.43 -11.61
C ILE A 115 -1.33 -5.81 -12.21
N ARG A 116 -1.45 -5.87 -13.53
CA ARG A 116 -1.31 -7.09 -14.31
C ARG A 116 0.12 -7.22 -14.80
N ASP A 117 0.73 -8.37 -14.55
CA ASP A 117 2.03 -8.75 -15.08
C ASP A 117 1.86 -9.82 -16.17
N ARG A 118 2.08 -9.42 -17.43
CA ARG A 118 2.08 -10.35 -18.57
C ARG A 118 3.48 -10.91 -18.76
N LYS A 119 3.64 -12.19 -18.47
CA LYS A 119 4.89 -12.94 -18.69
C LYS A 119 5.09 -13.22 -20.17
N THR A 120 6.34 -13.51 -20.55
CA THR A 120 6.72 -13.80 -21.95
C THR A 120 6.11 -15.10 -22.49
N ASP A 121 5.69 -16.01 -21.62
CA ASP A 121 4.99 -17.26 -21.97
C ASP A 121 3.49 -17.06 -22.20
N GLY A 122 3.00 -15.81 -22.14
CA GLY A 122 1.59 -15.48 -22.30
C GLY A 122 0.75 -15.66 -21.04
N LYS A 123 1.34 -16.12 -19.93
CA LYS A 123 0.64 -16.16 -18.63
C LYS A 123 0.52 -14.76 -18.04
N GLU A 124 -0.55 -14.56 -17.28
CA GLU A 124 -0.79 -13.33 -16.55
C GLU A 124 -0.80 -13.62 -15.06
N SER A 125 -0.24 -12.72 -14.26
CA SER A 125 -0.49 -12.67 -12.82
C SER A 125 -0.95 -11.30 -12.40
N TYR A 126 -1.77 -11.26 -11.35
CA TYR A 126 -2.40 -10.05 -10.85
C TYR A 126 -1.87 -9.74 -9.46
N HIS A 127 -1.51 -8.49 -9.24
CA HIS A 127 -0.91 -8.05 -8.00
C HIS A 127 -1.67 -6.86 -7.46
N LEU A 128 -2.04 -6.94 -6.18
CA LEU A 128 -2.59 -5.82 -5.44
C LEU A 128 -1.43 -4.94 -4.96
N ALA A 129 -1.47 -3.64 -5.23
CA ALA A 129 -0.40 -2.70 -4.95
C ALA A 129 -0.90 -1.52 -4.13
N ALA A 130 -0.28 -1.31 -2.96
CA ALA A 130 -0.49 -0.14 -2.12
C ALA A 130 0.44 0.98 -2.57
N VAL A 131 -0.12 2.13 -2.89
CA VAL A 131 0.60 3.28 -3.42
C VAL A 131 0.29 4.46 -2.52
N LEU A 132 1.29 4.93 -1.77
CA LEU A 132 1.12 6.03 -0.84
C LEU A 132 1.28 7.37 -1.55
N ASN A 133 0.50 8.36 -1.12
CA ASN A 133 0.53 9.73 -1.61
C ASN A 133 1.35 10.61 -0.68
N PHE A 134 2.54 11.04 -1.13
CA PHE A 134 3.39 11.96 -0.38
C PHE A 134 3.29 13.37 -0.97
N GLY A 135 2.16 14.04 -0.74
CA GLY A 135 1.96 15.43 -1.18
C GLY A 135 1.87 15.60 -2.69
N GLY A 136 1.25 14.64 -3.38
CA GLY A 136 1.05 14.60 -4.84
C GLY A 136 1.99 13.62 -5.57
N ASP A 137 3.03 13.14 -4.90
CA ASP A 137 3.93 12.12 -5.44
C ASP A 137 3.51 10.72 -4.97
N PHE A 138 3.15 9.85 -5.92
CA PHE A 138 2.67 8.49 -5.66
C PHE A 138 3.82 7.47 -5.66
N PHE A 139 3.80 6.59 -4.67
CA PHE A 139 4.86 5.61 -4.48
C PHE A 139 4.34 4.25 -4.03
N ASN A 140 4.67 3.20 -4.79
CA ASN A 140 4.31 1.84 -4.38
C ASN A 140 5.18 1.35 -3.23
N ILE A 141 4.54 1.11 -2.09
CA ILE A 141 5.17 0.67 -0.84
C ILE A 141 5.08 -0.84 -0.62
N ALA A 142 4.05 -1.49 -1.17
CA ALA A 142 3.79 -2.91 -0.98
C ALA A 142 3.04 -3.50 -2.17
N THR A 143 3.30 -4.78 -2.42
CA THR A 143 2.63 -5.57 -3.46
C THR A 143 2.26 -6.94 -2.87
N LEU A 144 1.08 -7.46 -3.20
CA LEU A 144 0.57 -8.77 -2.81
C LEU A 144 0.08 -9.52 -4.06
N ASP A 145 0.53 -10.76 -4.23
CA ASP A 145 0.07 -11.62 -5.34
C ASP A 145 -1.39 -12.04 -5.11
N LEU A 146 -2.24 -11.79 -6.10
CA LEU A 146 -3.64 -12.21 -6.13
C LEU A 146 -3.85 -13.49 -6.97
N GLY A 147 -2.81 -13.99 -7.66
CA GLY A 147 -2.85 -15.19 -8.48
C GLY A 147 -3.03 -14.93 -9.99
N GLU A 148 -3.38 -15.96 -10.74
CA GLU A 148 -3.43 -15.96 -12.21
C GLU A 148 -4.79 -15.56 -12.80
N LYS A 149 -5.84 -15.43 -11.98
CA LYS A 149 -7.20 -15.04 -12.41
C LYS A 149 -7.79 -14.02 -11.46
N LEU A 150 -8.30 -12.93 -12.03
CA LEU A 150 -8.96 -11.87 -11.27
C LEU A 150 -10.16 -11.31 -12.04
N GLU A 151 -11.31 -11.30 -11.38
CA GLU A 151 -12.47 -10.50 -11.74
C GLU A 151 -12.91 -9.74 -10.49
N MET A 152 -12.98 -8.42 -10.54
CA MET A 152 -13.33 -7.56 -9.41
C MET A 152 -14.58 -6.76 -9.76
N TRP A 153 -15.62 -6.90 -8.95
CA TRP A 153 -16.93 -6.30 -9.18
C TRP A 153 -17.13 -5.00 -8.42
N SER A 154 -16.58 -4.93 -7.20
CA SER A 154 -16.62 -3.73 -6.38
C SER A 154 -15.36 -3.65 -5.54
N HIS A 155 -14.97 -2.43 -5.20
CA HIS A 155 -13.82 -2.17 -4.35
C HIS A 155 -13.91 -0.79 -3.72
N ASP A 156 -13.40 -0.65 -2.51
CA ASP A 156 -13.30 0.62 -1.78
C ASP A 156 -12.07 0.65 -0.88
N VAL A 157 -11.64 1.85 -0.52
CA VAL A 157 -10.73 2.09 0.61
C VAL A 157 -11.50 2.87 1.66
N THR A 158 -11.70 2.26 2.82
CA THR A 158 -12.47 2.85 3.91
C THR A 158 -11.74 2.57 5.22
N TYR A 159 -11.40 3.63 5.97
CA TYR A 159 -10.67 3.56 7.25
C TYR A 159 -9.40 2.68 7.19
N GLY A 160 -8.47 2.95 6.27
CA GLY A 160 -7.22 2.20 6.17
C GLY A 160 -7.36 0.75 5.72
N ARG A 161 -8.54 0.34 5.24
CA ARG A 161 -8.84 -1.01 4.78
C ARG A 161 -9.32 -0.95 3.33
N PHE A 162 -8.72 -1.78 2.50
CA PHE A 162 -9.20 -2.03 1.16
C PHE A 162 -10.14 -3.23 1.18
N THR A 163 -11.39 -3.05 0.75
CA THR A 163 -12.34 -4.15 0.60
C THR A 163 -12.61 -4.33 -0.88
N ALA A 164 -12.61 -5.57 -1.36
CA ALA A 164 -12.95 -5.87 -2.74
C ALA A 164 -13.84 -7.12 -2.81
N GLU A 165 -14.87 -7.05 -3.63
CA GLU A 165 -15.64 -8.21 -4.03
C GLU A 165 -15.06 -8.74 -5.34
N MET A 166 -14.44 -9.91 -5.27
CA MET A 166 -13.70 -10.47 -6.38
C MET A 166 -13.77 -11.99 -6.42
N LYS A 167 -13.38 -12.53 -7.57
CA LYS A 167 -13.28 -13.97 -7.83
C LYS A 167 -11.84 -14.31 -8.12
N ILE A 168 -11.28 -15.13 -7.24
CA ILE A 168 -9.93 -15.66 -7.31
C ILE A 168 -10.01 -17.19 -7.48
N GLU A 169 -9.28 -17.71 -8.48
CA GLU A 169 -9.04 -19.13 -8.82
C GLU A 169 -10.23 -20.11 -8.99
N ASN A 170 -11.30 -20.06 -8.18
CA ASN A 170 -12.33 -21.12 -8.03
C ASN A 170 -13.76 -20.75 -8.47
N GLY A 171 -13.98 -19.63 -9.15
CA GLY A 171 -15.31 -19.38 -9.70
C GLY A 171 -16.25 -18.57 -8.81
N GLU A 172 -16.09 -18.67 -7.49
CA GLU A 172 -16.98 -18.05 -6.50
C GLU A 172 -16.62 -16.59 -6.24
N LYS A 173 -17.67 -15.78 -6.11
CA LYS A 173 -17.60 -14.37 -5.73
C LYS A 173 -17.46 -14.28 -4.23
N LYS A 174 -16.40 -13.64 -3.75
CA LYS A 174 -16.15 -13.48 -2.31
C LYS A 174 -15.66 -12.07 -1.99
N THR A 175 -16.01 -11.60 -0.81
CA THR A 175 -15.45 -10.36 -0.26
C THR A 175 -14.08 -10.67 0.36
N HIS A 176 -13.08 -9.93 -0.07
CA HIS A 176 -11.73 -9.93 0.46
C HIS A 176 -11.44 -8.58 1.09
N ALA A 177 -10.70 -8.59 2.19
CA ALA A 177 -10.29 -7.37 2.87
C ALA A 177 -8.78 -7.39 3.07
N TYR A 178 -8.15 -6.25 2.84
CA TYR A 178 -6.71 -6.08 2.92
C TYR A 178 -6.37 -4.83 3.73
N LYS A 179 -5.26 -4.90 4.46
CA LYS A 179 -4.72 -3.76 5.21
C LYS A 179 -3.23 -3.61 4.96
N LEU A 180 -2.76 -2.37 4.83
CA LEU A 180 -1.35 -2.04 4.80
C LEU A 180 -0.81 -2.00 6.24
N VAL A 181 0.22 -2.81 6.51
CA VAL A 181 0.93 -2.85 7.80
C VAL A 181 2.42 -2.75 7.52
N GLY A 182 3.04 -1.62 7.85
CA GLY A 182 4.42 -1.34 7.46
C GLY A 182 4.57 -1.33 5.92
N LYS A 183 5.42 -2.21 5.39
CA LYS A 183 5.61 -2.43 3.93
C LYS A 183 4.92 -3.70 3.40
N ARG A 184 3.91 -4.20 4.10
CA ARG A 184 3.22 -5.45 3.72
C ARG A 184 1.72 -5.21 3.61
N LEU A 185 1.13 -5.79 2.57
CA LEU A 185 -0.31 -5.95 2.47
C LEU A 185 -0.68 -7.29 3.12
N MET A 186 -1.62 -7.24 4.07
CA MET A 186 -2.12 -8.41 4.76
C MET A 186 -3.58 -8.65 4.39
N SER A 187 -3.94 -9.89 4.08
CA SER A 187 -5.35 -10.31 4.05
C SER A 187 -5.88 -10.34 5.49
N LEU A 188 -7.12 -9.86 5.66
CA LEU A 188 -7.88 -9.94 6.90
C LEU A 188 -8.82 -11.15 6.90
#